data_AF-A0A945FPY5-F1
#
_entry.id   AF-A0A945FPY5-F1
#
_cell.length_a   1.000
_cell.length_b   1.000
_cell.length_c   1.000
_cell.angle_alpha   90.00
_cell.angle_beta   90.00
_cell.angle_gamma   90.00
#
_symmetry.space_group_name_H-M   'P 1'
#
loop_
_entity.id
_entity.type
_entity.pdbx_description
1 polymer ?
#
loop_
_entity_poly.entity_id
_entity_poly.type
_entity_poly.pdbx_seq_one_letter_code
_entity_poly.pdbx_strand_id
1 'polypeptide(L)'
;MKRYIFSTILPLIIVLPILAIQDHPTNSITDTMEISSIVLCGNCGELKGTDVCCATDAIVCGCGAHKGSPACCKIELSGQDVTLCNNCGQVKGTDICCAKNAAKCDNCGKTKGSPGCCLGVVENEPNREKHE
;
A
#
# COMPACT_ATOMS: atom_id res chain seq x y z
N MET A 1 53.47 -65.96 -7.31
CA MET A 1 53.82 -64.77 -8.13
C MET A 1 52.96 -63.59 -7.69
N LYS A 2 53.54 -62.38 -7.53
CA LYS A 2 52.93 -61.06 -7.17
C LYS A 2 52.33 -60.97 -5.74
N ARG A 3 52.94 -60.34 -4.72
CA ARG A 3 53.31 -58.91 -4.48
C ARG A 3 52.21 -57.92 -4.89
N TYR A 4 51.58 -57.22 -3.93
CA TYR A 4 51.12 -55.80 -3.96
C TYR A 4 50.58 -55.44 -2.56
N ILE A 5 51.40 -54.89 -1.65
CA ILE A 5 51.66 -53.46 -1.33
C ILE A 5 50.70 -52.89 -0.27
N PHE A 6 51.29 -52.60 0.89
CA PHE A 6 50.86 -51.60 1.88
C PHE A 6 50.53 -50.27 1.21
N SER A 7 49.36 -49.68 1.44
CA SER A 7 49.24 -48.22 1.43
C SER A 7 47.90 -47.72 1.96
N THR A 8 48.02 -46.75 2.87
CA THR A 8 47.08 -45.67 3.18
C THR A 8 45.73 -46.12 3.75
N ILE A 9 45.57 -46.18 5.08
CA ILE A 9 45.15 -45.02 5.89
C ILE A 9 44.25 -44.09 5.08
N LEU A 10 42.97 -44.41 5.03
CA LEU A 10 41.93 -43.47 4.63
C LEU A 10 41.04 -43.25 5.86
N PRO A 11 41.25 -42.20 6.65
CA PRO A 11 40.29 -41.86 7.69
C PRO A 11 39.01 -41.50 6.96
N LEU A 12 37.95 -42.26 7.26
CA LEU A 12 36.60 -42.00 6.83
C LEU A 12 36.18 -40.66 7.47
N ILE A 13 36.48 -39.56 6.78
CA ILE A 13 36.04 -38.22 7.16
C ILE A 13 34.52 -38.25 7.10
N ILE A 14 33.91 -38.13 8.27
CA ILE A 14 32.49 -38.01 8.50
C ILE A 14 32.04 -36.74 7.78
N VAL A 15 31.45 -36.90 6.60
CA VAL A 15 30.79 -35.83 5.87
C VAL A 15 29.44 -35.61 6.57
N LEU A 16 29.44 -34.76 7.59
CA LEU A 16 28.20 -34.18 8.13
C LEU A 16 27.50 -33.42 6.99
N PRO A 17 26.19 -33.64 6.75
CA PRO A 17 25.45 -32.81 5.83
C PRO A 17 25.32 -31.44 6.50
N ILE A 18 26.06 -30.46 6.01
CA ILE A 18 25.75 -29.06 6.27
C ILE A 18 24.43 -28.82 5.52
N LEU A 19 23.31 -29.04 6.22
CA LEU A 19 22.02 -28.48 5.84
C LEU A 19 22.21 -26.97 5.84
N ALA A 20 22.50 -26.43 4.66
CA ALA A 20 22.37 -25.02 4.40
C ALA A 20 20.91 -24.66 4.64
N ILE A 21 20.63 -24.07 5.81
CA ILE A 21 19.47 -23.22 6.01
C ILE A 21 19.74 -22.02 5.10
N GLN A 22 19.34 -22.12 3.84
CA GLN A 22 19.11 -20.94 3.04
C GLN A 22 17.77 -20.42 3.54
N ASP A 23 17.83 -19.46 4.45
CA ASP A 23 16.72 -18.58 4.74
C ASP A 23 16.13 -18.15 3.40
N HIS A 24 14.93 -18.65 3.12
CA HIS A 24 14.11 -18.13 2.04
C HIS A 24 14.05 -16.62 2.25
N PRO A 25 14.45 -15.78 1.29
CA PRO A 25 13.93 -14.43 1.26
C PRO A 25 12.44 -14.62 1.02
N THR A 26 11.66 -14.63 2.11
CA THR A 26 10.26 -14.28 2.02
C THR A 26 10.33 -12.82 1.58
N ASN A 27 10.25 -12.61 0.27
CA ASN A 27 9.83 -11.36 -0.32
C ASN A 27 8.40 -11.15 0.19
N SER A 28 8.30 -10.76 1.45
CA SER A 28 7.21 -9.96 1.94
C SER A 28 7.37 -8.66 1.19
N ILE A 29 6.80 -8.65 -0.02
CA ILE A 29 6.30 -7.43 -0.62
C ILE A 29 5.19 -6.99 0.33
N THR A 30 5.58 -6.42 1.47
CA THR A 30 4.89 -5.22 1.91
C THR A 30 5.10 -4.28 0.74
N ASP A 31 4.12 -4.24 -0.16
CA ASP A 31 3.86 -3.11 -1.03
C ASP A 31 3.61 -1.92 -0.11
N THR A 32 4.68 -1.45 0.53
CA THR A 32 4.81 -0.07 0.95
C THR A 32 5.04 0.67 -0.35
N MET A 33 3.99 0.68 -1.17
CA MET A 33 3.81 1.65 -2.21
C MET A 33 3.84 2.95 -1.43
N GLU A 34 4.97 3.65 -1.50
CA GLU A 34 5.04 5.08 -1.23
C GLU A 34 3.84 5.68 -1.98
N ILE A 35 2.73 5.94 -1.27
CA ILE A 35 1.51 6.50 -1.86
C ILE A 35 1.81 7.98 -2.08
N SER A 36 2.69 8.24 -3.04
CA SER A 36 3.06 9.58 -3.52
C SER A 36 1.82 10.31 -4.05
N SER A 37 0.75 9.58 -4.37
CA SER A 37 -0.57 10.14 -4.67
C SER A 37 -1.70 9.15 -4.41
N ILE A 38 -2.77 9.61 -3.76
CA ILE A 38 -4.03 8.87 -3.65
C ILE A 38 -4.81 9.09 -4.95
N VAL A 39 -5.00 8.03 -5.75
CA VAL A 39 -5.70 8.10 -7.03
C VAL A 39 -7.02 7.33 -6.95
N LEU A 40 -8.11 7.99 -7.32
CA LEU A 40 -9.43 7.38 -7.45
C LEU A 40 -9.71 7.03 -8.90
N CYS A 41 -10.27 5.85 -9.13
CA CYS A 41 -10.68 5.40 -10.44
C CYS A 41 -11.86 6.23 -10.95
N GLY A 42 -11.71 6.83 -12.14
CA GLY A 42 -12.74 7.66 -12.75
C GLY A 42 -14.02 6.92 -13.16
N ASN A 43 -13.99 5.58 -13.19
CA ASN A 43 -15.12 4.74 -13.61
C ASN A 43 -16.01 4.28 -12.46
N CYS A 44 -15.42 4.00 -11.29
CA CYS A 44 -16.15 3.42 -10.16
C CYS A 44 -16.02 4.21 -8.86
N GLY A 45 -15.06 5.15 -8.77
CA GLY A 45 -14.89 5.98 -7.59
C GLY A 45 -14.04 5.39 -6.47
N GLU A 46 -13.59 4.14 -6.60
CA GLU A 46 -12.72 3.47 -5.64
C GLU A 46 -11.24 3.85 -5.81
N LEU A 47 -10.41 3.48 -4.83
CA LEU A 47 -8.97 3.59 -4.93
C LEU A 47 -8.46 2.75 -6.10
N LYS A 48 -7.78 3.40 -7.05
CA LYS A 48 -7.28 2.73 -8.25
C LYS A 48 -6.22 1.69 -7.90
N GLY A 49 -6.35 0.50 -8.50
CA GLY A 49 -5.40 -0.61 -8.31
C GLY A 49 -5.66 -1.45 -7.06
N THR A 50 -6.70 -1.15 -6.28
CA THR A 50 -7.16 -2.03 -5.20
C THR A 50 -8.07 -3.14 -5.73
N ASP A 51 -8.21 -4.24 -4.99
CA ASP A 51 -9.08 -5.36 -5.38
C ASP A 51 -10.57 -4.98 -5.46
N VAL A 52 -10.98 -3.92 -4.75
CA VAL A 52 -12.35 -3.39 -4.80
C VAL A 52 -12.58 -2.45 -5.99
N CYS A 53 -11.52 -2.02 -6.68
CA CYS A 53 -11.60 -1.14 -7.83
C CYS A 53 -12.37 -1.81 -8.97
N CYS A 54 -13.52 -1.25 -9.33
CA CYS A 54 -14.41 -1.80 -10.37
C CYS A 54 -14.85 -3.25 -10.11
N ALA A 55 -14.91 -3.70 -8.84
CA ALA A 55 -15.56 -4.94 -8.47
C ALA A 55 -16.97 -5.02 -9.08
N THR A 56 -17.28 -6.15 -9.71
CA THR A 56 -18.48 -6.31 -10.58
C THR A 56 -19.79 -6.44 -9.81
N ASP A 57 -19.72 -6.80 -8.54
CA ASP A 57 -20.84 -6.99 -7.62
C ASP A 57 -21.06 -5.81 -6.67
N ALA A 58 -20.33 -4.70 -6.86
CA ALA A 58 -20.44 -3.53 -6.03
C ALA A 58 -21.81 -2.86 -6.18
N ILE A 59 -22.41 -2.52 -5.04
CA ILE A 59 -23.62 -1.68 -5.00
C ILE A 59 -23.22 -0.27 -5.41
N VAL A 60 -23.98 0.39 -6.29
CA VAL A 60 -23.73 1.77 -6.72
C VAL A 60 -24.60 2.78 -5.97
N CYS A 61 -24.07 3.99 -5.74
CA CYS A 61 -24.87 5.16 -5.36
C CYS A 61 -25.75 5.63 -6.53
N GLY A 62 -26.73 6.49 -6.26
CA GLY A 62 -27.47 7.19 -7.32
C GLY A 62 -26.60 8.09 -8.22
N CYS A 63 -25.35 8.31 -7.84
CA CYS A 63 -24.34 9.07 -8.57
C CYS A 63 -23.43 8.22 -9.48
N GLY A 64 -23.65 6.90 -9.55
CA GLY A 64 -22.89 5.97 -10.41
C GLY A 64 -21.62 5.37 -9.79
N ALA A 65 -21.03 5.98 -8.77
CA ALA A 65 -19.88 5.40 -8.04
C ALA A 65 -20.27 4.22 -7.14
N HIS A 66 -19.29 3.39 -6.78
CA HIS A 66 -19.47 2.35 -5.79
C HIS A 66 -19.88 2.96 -4.44
N LYS A 67 -20.87 2.35 -3.80
CA LYS A 67 -21.43 2.81 -2.53
C LYS A 67 -20.38 2.60 -1.43
N GLY A 68 -20.09 3.67 -0.70
CA GLY A 68 -19.04 3.68 0.33
C GLY A 68 -17.65 4.05 -0.21
N SER A 69 -17.48 4.09 -1.53
CA SER A 69 -16.23 4.55 -2.14
C SER A 69 -15.92 6.00 -1.78
N PRO A 70 -14.64 6.40 -1.83
CA PRO A 70 -14.22 7.79 -1.68
C PRO A 70 -14.93 8.81 -2.57
N ALA A 71 -15.32 8.42 -3.80
CA ALA A 71 -15.99 9.31 -4.74
C ALA A 71 -17.52 9.34 -4.58
N CYS A 72 -18.11 8.41 -3.82
CA CYS A 72 -19.55 8.24 -3.67
C CYS A 72 -20.26 9.56 -3.30
N CYS A 73 -20.93 10.15 -4.30
CA CYS A 73 -21.64 11.43 -4.26
C CYS A 73 -20.77 12.64 -3.88
N LYS A 74 -19.44 12.51 -3.99
CA LYS A 74 -18.46 13.55 -3.67
C LYS A 74 -17.69 14.04 -4.88
N ILE A 75 -17.58 13.22 -5.92
CA ILE A 75 -16.90 13.53 -7.18
C ILE A 75 -17.79 13.06 -8.33
N GLU A 76 -17.82 13.81 -9.41
CA GLU A 76 -18.45 13.41 -10.66
C GLU A 76 -17.57 12.42 -11.42
N LEU A 77 -18.12 11.25 -11.75
CA LEU A 77 -17.41 10.25 -12.54
C LEU A 77 -17.43 10.64 -14.02
N SER A 78 -16.24 10.86 -14.57
CA SER A 78 -16.05 11.19 -16.00
C SER A 78 -15.30 10.11 -16.76
N GLY A 79 -14.96 9.00 -16.11
CA GLY A 79 -14.05 7.97 -16.61
C GLY A 79 -12.56 8.32 -16.50
N GLN A 80 -12.23 9.59 -16.20
CA GLN A 80 -10.87 10.03 -15.95
C GLN A 80 -10.53 9.88 -14.46
N ASP A 81 -9.35 9.32 -14.17
CA ASP A 81 -8.91 9.15 -12.79
C ASP A 81 -8.68 10.49 -12.10
N VAL A 82 -8.90 10.50 -10.80
CA VAL A 82 -8.86 11.71 -9.99
C VAL A 82 -7.80 11.57 -8.91
N THR A 83 -6.80 12.45 -8.96
CA THR A 83 -5.75 12.51 -7.94
C THR A 83 -6.18 13.40 -6.79
N LEU A 84 -6.15 12.86 -5.57
CA LEU A 84 -6.39 13.60 -4.35
C LEU A 84 -5.10 14.22 -3.81
N CYS A 85 -5.24 15.37 -3.17
CA CYS A 85 -4.19 16.00 -2.40
C CYS A 85 -3.98 15.24 -1.08
N ASN A 86 -2.77 14.71 -0.86
CA ASN A 86 -2.42 13.99 0.36
C ASN A 86 -2.61 14.85 1.63
N ASN A 87 -2.41 16.18 1.55
CA ASN A 87 -2.47 17.07 2.71
C ASN A 87 -3.92 17.36 3.18
N CYS A 88 -4.86 17.49 2.25
CA CYS A 88 -6.21 17.95 2.59
C CYS A 88 -7.33 17.00 2.17
N GLY A 89 -7.03 15.96 1.39
CA GLY A 89 -7.98 14.97 0.91
C GLY A 89 -8.96 15.47 -0.15
N GLN A 90 -8.80 16.68 -0.68
CA GLN A 90 -9.59 17.21 -1.80
C GLN A 90 -8.95 16.86 -3.14
N VAL A 91 -9.70 17.01 -4.24
CA VAL A 91 -9.16 16.85 -5.59
C VAL A 91 -8.04 17.86 -5.83
N LYS A 92 -6.85 17.38 -6.20
CA LYS A 92 -5.66 18.20 -6.37
C LYS A 92 -5.88 19.21 -7.51
N GLY A 93 -5.52 20.47 -7.27
CA GLY A 93 -5.62 21.55 -8.28
C GLY A 93 -6.99 22.22 -8.38
N THR A 94 -7.99 21.80 -7.58
CA THR A 94 -9.26 22.53 -7.45
C THR A 94 -9.14 23.73 -6.52
N ASP A 95 -10.03 24.70 -6.63
CA ASP A 95 -10.04 25.90 -5.76
C ASP A 95 -10.25 25.57 -4.27
N ILE A 96 -10.93 24.45 -3.99
CA ILE A 96 -11.15 23.97 -2.62
C ILE A 96 -9.96 23.18 -2.06
N CYS A 97 -8.98 22.84 -2.90
CA CYS A 97 -7.79 22.12 -2.49
C CYS A 97 -6.97 22.97 -1.51
N CYS A 98 -6.77 22.46 -0.29
CA CYS A 98 -6.06 23.16 0.78
C CYS A 98 -6.65 24.55 1.12
N ALA A 99 -7.96 24.75 0.91
CA ALA A 99 -8.62 25.98 1.31
C ALA A 99 -8.39 26.28 2.81
N LYS A 100 -7.96 27.51 3.13
CA LYS A 100 -7.47 27.90 4.47
C LYS A 100 -8.51 27.72 5.58
N ASN A 101 -9.78 27.92 5.26
CA ASN A 101 -10.89 27.89 6.22
C ASN A 101 -11.71 26.60 6.16
N ALA A 102 -11.19 25.55 5.51
CA ALA A 102 -11.90 24.28 5.43
C ALA A 102 -11.91 23.58 6.80
N ALA A 103 -13.10 23.20 7.26
CA ALA A 103 -13.26 22.43 8.50
C ALA A 103 -12.42 21.16 8.44
N LYS A 104 -11.66 20.88 9.50
CA LYS A 104 -10.81 19.70 9.59
C LYS A 104 -11.58 18.53 10.21
N CYS A 105 -11.19 17.32 9.83
CA CYS A 105 -11.68 16.09 10.42
C CYS A 105 -10.86 15.79 11.67
N ASP A 106 -11.54 15.62 12.81
CA ASP A 106 -10.89 15.38 14.10
C ASP A 106 -10.09 14.07 14.14
N ASN A 107 -10.44 13.10 13.29
CA ASN A 107 -9.79 11.78 13.26
C ASN A 107 -8.50 11.74 12.43
N CYS A 108 -8.37 12.56 11.39
CA CYS A 108 -7.27 12.43 10.42
C CYS A 108 -6.64 13.75 9.97
N GLY A 109 -7.11 14.89 10.48
CA GLY A 109 -6.58 16.22 10.15
C GLY A 109 -6.82 16.72 8.71
N LYS A 110 -7.35 15.88 7.82
CA LYS A 110 -7.75 16.28 6.45
C LYS A 110 -9.06 17.07 6.46
N THR A 111 -9.46 17.60 5.32
CA THR A 111 -10.72 18.36 5.20
C THR A 111 -11.92 17.45 5.49
N LYS A 112 -12.77 17.84 6.44
CA LYS A 112 -13.95 17.07 6.84
C LYS A 112 -14.88 16.87 5.65
N GLY A 113 -15.29 15.62 5.43
CA GLY A 113 -16.20 15.25 4.34
C GLY A 113 -15.56 15.21 2.95
N SER A 114 -14.27 15.54 2.81
CA SER A 114 -13.59 15.44 1.51
C SER A 114 -13.56 13.98 0.99
N PRO A 115 -13.31 13.77 -0.31
CA PRO A 115 -13.16 12.43 -0.87
C PRO A 115 -12.09 11.60 -0.14
N GLY A 116 -10.96 12.24 0.18
CA GLY A 116 -9.82 11.64 0.89
C GLY A 116 -9.89 11.71 2.41
N CYS A 117 -11.02 12.11 3.00
CA CYS A 117 -11.15 12.20 4.46
C CYS A 117 -10.99 10.81 5.08
N CYS A 118 -10.03 10.66 5.99
CA CYS A 118 -9.62 9.40 6.61
C CYS A 118 -9.04 8.34 5.63
N LEU A 119 -8.70 8.72 4.39
CA LEU A 119 -7.94 7.83 3.50
C LEU A 119 -6.44 8.00 3.72
N GLY A 120 -5.70 6.89 3.73
CA GLY A 120 -4.23 6.90 3.78
C GLY A 120 -3.65 7.41 5.11
N VAL A 121 -4.38 7.31 6.22
CA VAL A 121 -3.77 7.34 7.56
C VAL A 121 -3.14 5.97 7.78
N VAL A 122 -1.92 5.79 7.25
CA VAL A 122 -0.99 4.84 7.84
C VAL A 122 -0.23 5.69 8.85
N GLU A 123 -0.57 5.55 10.12
CA GLU A 123 0.13 6.21 11.22
C GLU A 123 1.56 5.65 11.28
N ASN A 124 2.47 6.24 10.50
CA ASN A 124 3.87 6.21 10.89
C ASN A 124 4.00 7.32 11.92
N GLU A 125 3.89 6.95 13.20
CA GLU A 125 4.30 7.80 14.30
C GLU A 125 5.67 8.42 13.97
N PRO A 126 5.85 9.75 14.06
CA PRO A 126 7.19 10.30 14.03
C PRO A 126 7.89 9.79 15.28
N ASN A 127 8.93 8.98 15.09
CA ASN A 127 9.90 8.68 16.13
C ASN A 127 10.44 10.02 16.67
N ARG A 128 9.81 10.50 17.74
CA ARG A 128 10.25 11.66 18.51
C ARG A 128 11.41 11.16 19.35
N GLU A 129 12.60 11.12 18.75
CA GLU A 129 13.83 11.09 19.52
C GLU A 129 13.80 12.28 20.48
N LYS A 130 13.71 11.97 21.78
CA LYS A 130 14.01 12.91 22.85
C LYS A 130 15.48 13.30 22.68
N HIS A 131 15.73 14.54 22.28
CA HIS A 131 17.01 15.17 22.59
C HIS A 131 16.93 15.62 24.06
N GLU A 132 17.70 14.95 24.90
CA GLU A 132 18.22 15.48 26.17
C GLU A 132 19.37 16.47 25.92
#